data_AF-A0A933E842-F1
#
_entry.id   AF-A0A933E842-F1
#
_cell.length_a   1.000
_cell.length_b   1.000
_cell.length_c   1.000
_cell.angle_alpha   90.00
_cell.angle_beta   90.00
_cell.angle_gamma   90.00
#
_symmetry.space_group_name_H-M   'P 1'
#
loop_
_entity.id
_entity.type
_entity.pdbx_description
1 polymer ?
#
loop_
_entity_poly.entity_id
_entity_poly.type
_entity_poly.pdbx_seq_one_letter_code
_entity_poly.pdbx_strand_id
1 'polypeptide(L)'
;MCGLVAYRAVLVAAVGLMPKAPAGAGARTVAGLISVAVIAWVFRYLARTMGELGRAAAQNPWDSNTLEWVALTPAPHGNFGPALPVVRRGPYEYSVPDESADWAPQTKPLSARAAAASH
;
A
#
# COMPACT_ATOMS: atom_id res chain seq x y z
N MET A 1 17.76 28.80 21.89
CA MET A 1 16.97 29.51 20.87
C MET A 1 17.85 30.23 19.82
N CYS A 2 18.95 30.90 20.16
CA CYS A 2 19.81 31.59 19.17
C CYS A 2 20.59 30.68 18.19
N GLY A 3 21.02 29.48 18.61
CA GLY A 3 21.84 28.60 17.75
C GLY A 3 21.09 27.99 16.55
N LEU A 4 19.79 27.70 16.69
CA LEU A 4 18.99 27.07 15.63
C LEU A 4 18.65 28.06 14.50
N VAL A 5 18.48 29.34 14.85
CA VAL A 5 18.23 30.43 13.89
C VAL A 5 19.49 30.73 13.08
N ALA A 6 20.66 30.78 13.73
CA ALA A 6 21.94 30.94 13.06
C ALA A 6 22.27 29.75 12.14
N TYR A 7 22.03 28.52 12.59
CA TYR A 7 22.24 27.32 11.76
C TYR A 7 21.32 27.30 10.53
N ARG A 8 20.03 27.64 10.69
CA ARG A 8 19.10 27.75 9.56
C ARG A 8 19.47 28.85 8.58
N ALA A 9 19.94 30.01 9.06
CA ALA A 9 20.38 31.10 8.20
C ALA A 9 21.63 30.71 7.39
N VAL A 10 22.60 30.06 8.03
CA VAL A 10 23.82 29.58 7.36
C VAL A 10 23.50 28.46 6.37
N LEU A 11 22.61 27.54 6.70
CA LEU A 11 22.26 26.42 5.83
C LEU A 11 21.44 26.86 4.61
N VAL A 12 20.50 27.80 4.79
CA VAL A 12 19.72 28.38 3.67
C VAL A 12 20.62 29.25 2.78
N ALA A 13 21.54 30.02 3.36
CA ALA A 13 22.51 30.79 2.59
C ALA A 13 23.50 29.88 1.84
N ALA A 14 23.99 28.81 2.48
CA ALA A 14 24.92 27.86 1.86
C ALA A 14 24.26 27.08 0.71
N VAL A 15 22.99 26.66 0.86
CA VAL A 15 22.23 26.01 -0.22
C VAL A 15 21.88 26.99 -1.34
N GLY A 16 21.63 28.27 -1.02
CA GLY A 16 21.38 29.33 -2.01
C GLY A 16 22.62 29.80 -2.78
N LEU A 17 23.82 29.63 -2.22
CA LEU A 17 25.11 29.98 -2.82
C LEU A 17 25.75 28.85 -3.63
N MET A 18 25.21 27.63 -3.55
CA MET A 18 25.63 26.57 -4.47
C MET A 18 25.21 26.99 -5.89
N PRO A 19 26.16 27.12 -6.84
CA PRO A 19 25.80 27.40 -8.22
C PRO A 19 24.90 26.27 -8.69
N LYS A 20 23.67 26.59 -9.11
CA LYS A 20 22.81 25.65 -9.83
C LYS A 20 23.55 25.31 -11.11
N ALA A 21 24.32 24.23 -11.10
CA ALA A 21 24.99 23.75 -12.29
C ALA A 21 23.90 23.57 -13.36
N PRO A 22 24.01 24.23 -14.53
CA PRO A 22 23.04 24.00 -15.59
C PRO A 22 23.10 22.51 -15.90
N ALA A 23 22.01 21.78 -15.63
CA ALA A 23 21.94 20.38 -15.99
C ALA A 23 22.38 20.26 -17.45
N GLY A 24 23.44 19.50 -17.72
CA GLY A 24 23.95 19.35 -19.09
C GLY A 24 22.82 18.87 -20.02
N ALA A 25 22.93 19.14 -21.32
CA ALA A 25 21.90 18.76 -22.29
C ALA A 25 21.44 17.29 -22.12
N GLY A 26 22.38 16.37 -21.87
CA GLY A 26 22.08 14.96 -21.59
C GLY A 26 21.26 14.70 -20.32
N ALA A 27 21.51 15.42 -19.23
CA ALA A 27 20.75 15.26 -17.99
C ALA A 27 19.29 15.70 -18.16
N ARG A 28 19.03 16.75 -18.96
CA ARG A 28 17.67 17.20 -19.28
C ARG A 28 16.93 16.20 -20.16
N THR A 29 17.62 15.59 -21.12
CA THR A 29 17.04 14.54 -21.97
C THR A 29 16.62 13.33 -21.14
N VAL A 30 17.48 12.84 -20.25
CA VAL A 30 17.17 11.71 -19.36
C VAL A 30 15.99 12.04 -18.44
N ALA A 31 16.00 13.23 -17.82
CA ALA A 31 14.87 13.68 -17.01
C ALA A 31 13.57 13.73 -17.81
N GLY A 32 13.61 14.25 -19.04
CA GLY A 32 12.45 14.29 -19.94
C GLY A 32 11.90 12.90 -20.29
N LEU A 33 12.77 11.93 -20.57
CA LEU A 33 12.34 10.55 -20.83
C LEU A 33 11.68 9.90 -19.62
N ILE A 34 12.24 10.10 -18.43
CA ILE A 34 11.65 9.63 -17.18
C ILE A 34 10.27 10.29 -16.97
N SER A 35 10.17 11.61 -17.20
CA SER A 35 8.89 12.31 -17.09
C SER A 35 7.84 11.73 -18.04
N VAL A 36 8.17 11.48 -19.31
CA VAL A 36 7.25 10.86 -20.28
C VAL A 36 6.83 9.46 -19.81
N ALA A 37 7.76 8.65 -19.31
CA ALA A 37 7.44 7.31 -18.81
C ALA A 37 6.51 7.34 -17.59
N VAL A 38 6.77 8.22 -16.62
CA VAL A 38 5.91 8.39 -15.44
C VAL A 38 4.52 8.89 -15.85
N ILE A 39 4.45 9.87 -16.75
CA ILE A 39 3.18 10.39 -17.26
C ILE A 39 2.38 9.28 -17.95
N ALA A 40 3.01 8.49 -18.82
CA ALA A 40 2.35 7.36 -19.49
C ALA A 40 1.86 6.30 -18.49
N TRP A 41 2.64 6.02 -17.44
CA TRP A 41 2.23 5.11 -16.36
C TRP A 41 1.03 5.64 -15.59
N VAL A 42 1.03 6.92 -15.21
CA VAL A 42 -0.09 7.58 -14.52
C VAL A 42 -1.35 7.54 -15.39
N PHE A 43 -1.28 7.93 -16.66
CA PHE A 43 -2.46 7.90 -17.55
C PHE A 43 -3.02 6.48 -17.71
N ARG A 44 -2.15 5.47 -17.85
CA ARG A 44 -2.59 4.07 -17.94
C ARG A 44 -3.23 3.59 -16.64
N TYR A 45 -2.66 3.96 -15.49
CA TYR A 45 -3.20 3.62 -14.17
C TYR A 45 -4.59 4.25 -13.97
N LEU A 46 -4.75 5.54 -14.29
CA LEU A 46 -6.03 6.25 -14.18
C LEU A 46 -7.07 5.68 -15.13
N ALA A 47 -6.71 5.42 -16.39
CA ALA A 47 -7.63 4.81 -17.37
C ALA A 47 -8.12 3.42 -16.93
N ARG A 48 -7.29 2.65 -16.20
CA ARG A 48 -7.66 1.34 -15.65
C ARG A 48 -8.46 1.42 -14.36
N THR A 49 -8.19 2.38 -13.48
CA THR A 49 -8.80 2.45 -12.14
C THR A 49 -10.07 3.29 -12.11
N MET A 50 -10.14 4.36 -12.91
CA MET A 50 -11.28 5.29 -12.96
C MET A 50 -12.16 5.09 -14.21
N GLY A 51 -11.61 4.53 -15.28
CA GLY A 51 -12.34 4.28 -16.52
C GLY A 51 -13.02 2.91 -16.55
N GLU A 52 -13.83 2.67 -17.58
CA GLU A 52 -14.56 1.40 -17.79
C GLU A 52 -13.63 0.22 -18.20
N LEU A 53 -12.33 0.47 -18.36
CA LEU A 53 -11.34 -0.54 -18.72
C LEU A 53 -10.91 -1.42 -17.54
N GLY A 54 -11.33 -1.07 -16.32
CA GLY A 54 -11.05 -1.80 -15.08
C GLY A 54 -12.20 -2.73 -14.67
N ARG A 55 -11.86 -3.91 -14.15
CA ARG A 55 -12.82 -4.80 -13.48
C ARG A 55 -12.84 -4.45 -11.99
N ALA A 56 -13.99 -4.58 -11.33
CA ALA A 56 -14.04 -4.49 -9.87
C ALA A 56 -13.11 -5.54 -9.25
N ALA A 57 -12.30 -5.12 -8.27
CA ALA A 57 -11.45 -6.05 -7.54
C ALA A 57 -12.31 -6.94 -6.64
N ALA A 58 -11.91 -8.21 -6.50
CA ALA A 58 -12.43 -9.06 -5.43
C ALA A 58 -12.05 -8.45 -4.06
N GLN A 59 -12.83 -8.77 -3.02
CA GLN A 59 -12.59 -8.21 -1.69
C GLN A 59 -11.21 -8.58 -1.13
N ASN A 60 -10.78 -9.82 -1.34
CA ASN A 60 -9.46 -10.32 -0.97
C ASN A 60 -8.83 -11.04 -2.17
N PRO A 61 -8.18 -10.34 -3.10
CA PRO A 61 -7.59 -10.95 -4.28
C PRO A 61 -6.23 -11.61 -4.00
N TRP A 62 -5.70 -11.46 -2.78
CA TRP A 62 -4.36 -11.91 -2.40
C TRP A 62 -4.38 -13.00 -1.33
N ASP A 63 -5.57 -13.46 -0.93
CA ASP A 63 -5.72 -14.49 0.10
C ASP A 63 -4.98 -14.11 1.41
N SER A 64 -5.02 -12.83 1.76
CA SER A 64 -4.40 -12.32 2.99
C SER A 64 -5.30 -12.52 4.21
N ASN A 65 -4.70 -12.71 5.37
CA ASN A 65 -5.42 -13.03 6.60
C ASN A 65 -5.84 -11.82 7.43
N THR A 66 -5.26 -10.65 7.17
CA THR A 66 -5.40 -9.43 7.98
C THR A 66 -6.77 -8.77 7.79
N LEU A 67 -7.17 -7.95 8.77
CA LEU A 67 -8.53 -7.38 8.84
C LEU A 67 -8.87 -6.43 7.69
N GLU A 68 -7.91 -5.76 7.05
CA GLU A 68 -8.20 -4.88 5.91
C GLU A 68 -8.85 -5.61 4.73
N TRP A 69 -8.64 -6.93 4.61
CA TRP A 69 -9.23 -7.77 3.58
C TRP A 69 -10.62 -8.33 3.95
N VAL A 70 -11.08 -8.04 5.18
CA VAL A 70 -12.44 -8.33 5.64
C VAL A 70 -13.39 -7.16 5.35
N ALA A 71 -12.87 -5.94 5.24
CA ALA A 71 -13.67 -4.77 4.92
C ALA A 71 -14.29 -4.89 3.51
N LEU A 72 -15.51 -4.37 3.37
CA LEU A 72 -16.21 -4.34 2.07
C LEU A 72 -15.43 -3.45 1.09
N THR A 73 -15.54 -3.72 -0.21
CA THR A 73 -14.93 -2.90 -1.26
C THR A 73 -16.01 -2.23 -2.12
N PRO A 74 -16.05 -0.88 -2.20
CA PRO A 74 -15.23 0.08 -1.46
C PRO A 74 -15.61 0.11 0.04
N ALA A 75 -14.64 0.49 0.89
CA ALA A 75 -14.85 0.51 2.33
C ALA A 75 -15.89 1.59 2.71
N PRO A 76 -16.96 1.23 3.44
CA PRO A 76 -17.93 2.21 3.93
C PRO A 76 -17.33 3.07 5.04
N HIS A 77 -17.94 4.21 5.34
CA HIS A 77 -17.64 4.93 6.58
C HIS A 77 -17.89 4.00 7.78
N GLY A 78 -16.88 3.86 8.65
CA GLY A 78 -16.85 2.87 9.72
C GLY A 78 -16.16 1.54 9.36
N ASN A 79 -15.65 1.40 8.12
CA ASN A 79 -14.85 0.31 7.57
C ASN A 79 -15.53 -1.08 7.54
N PHE A 80 -15.99 -1.58 8.69
CA PHE A 80 -16.57 -2.92 8.86
C PHE A 80 -18.10 -2.94 8.94
N GLY A 81 -18.75 -1.79 8.79
CA GLY A 81 -20.20 -1.69 8.87
C GLY A 81 -20.74 -1.84 10.31
N PRO A 82 -21.99 -2.31 10.48
CA PRO A 82 -22.65 -2.36 11.79
C PRO A 82 -22.07 -3.40 12.76
N ALA A 83 -21.45 -4.47 12.24
CA ALA A 83 -20.95 -5.58 13.03
C ALA A 83 -19.42 -5.64 12.95
N LEU A 84 -18.75 -5.60 14.10
CA LEU A 84 -17.29 -5.70 14.14
C LEU A 84 -16.83 -7.16 13.94
N PRO A 85 -15.74 -7.36 13.18
CA PRO A 85 -15.15 -8.68 13.01
C PRO A 85 -14.58 -9.22 14.34
N VAL A 86 -14.84 -10.50 14.62
CA VAL A 86 -14.25 -11.19 15.78
C VAL A 86 -12.93 -11.82 15.35
N VAL A 87 -11.83 -11.39 15.96
CA VAL A 87 -10.50 -11.96 15.73
C VAL A 87 -10.36 -13.26 16.51
N ARG A 88 -10.03 -14.35 15.82
CA ARG A 88 -9.88 -15.69 16.40
C ARG A 88 -8.43 -16.20 16.41
N ARG A 89 -7.52 -15.57 15.66
CA ARG A 89 -6.13 -16.00 15.45
C ARG A 89 -5.22 -14.84 15.01
N GLY A 90 -3.93 -15.13 14.87
CA GLY A 90 -2.94 -14.18 14.37
C GLY A 90 -3.07 -13.90 12.86
N PRO A 91 -2.48 -12.80 12.37
CA PRO A 91 -2.49 -12.45 10.94
C PRO A 91 -1.53 -13.30 10.09
N TYR A 92 -0.73 -14.17 10.71
CA TYR A 92 0.30 -14.97 10.03
C TYR A 92 -0.04 -16.47 9.95
N GLU A 93 -1.28 -16.85 10.24
CA GLU A 93 -1.76 -18.23 10.15
C GLU A 93 -1.94 -18.66 8.67
N TYR A 94 -0.84 -19.04 8.05
CA TYR A 94 -0.81 -19.67 6.74
C TYR A 94 -0.47 -21.15 6.87
N SER A 95 -0.89 -21.95 5.90
CA SER A 95 -0.62 -23.39 5.80
C SER A 95 -1.00 -24.16 7.09
N VAL A 96 -2.15 -23.81 7.66
CA VAL A 96 -2.66 -24.46 8.87
C VAL A 96 -2.87 -25.95 8.58
N PRO A 97 -2.32 -26.86 9.41
CA PRO A 97 -2.49 -28.29 9.21
C PRO A 97 -3.97 -28.66 9.11
N ASP A 98 -4.30 -29.55 8.17
CA ASP A 98 -5.66 -30.03 7.91
C ASP A 98 -6.68 -28.95 7.45
N GLU A 99 -6.24 -27.73 7.15
CA GLU A 99 -7.06 -26.74 6.46
C GLU A 99 -6.90 -26.87 4.94
N SER A 100 -8.00 -26.72 4.21
CA SER A 100 -8.00 -26.91 2.76
C SER A 100 -7.34 -25.76 1.98
N ALA A 101 -7.32 -24.57 2.59
CA ALA A 101 -6.73 -23.38 2.02
C ALA A 101 -5.41 -23.05 2.71
N ASP A 102 -4.46 -22.53 1.96
CA ASP A 102 -3.16 -22.11 2.49
C ASP A 102 -3.26 -20.86 3.37
N TRP A 103 -4.42 -20.23 3.45
CA TRP A 103 -4.66 -19.02 4.24
C TRP A 103 -5.88 -19.22 5.15
N ALA A 104 -5.73 -18.77 6.40
CA ALA A 104 -6.80 -18.80 7.39
C ALA A 104 -7.07 -17.38 7.90
N PRO A 105 -8.05 -16.66 7.33
CA PRO A 105 -8.30 -15.29 7.73
C PRO A 105 -8.74 -15.19 9.19
N GLN A 106 -8.40 -14.07 9.83
CA GLN A 106 -8.55 -13.88 11.28
C GLN A 106 -9.99 -14.05 11.79
N THR A 107 -10.98 -13.85 10.93
CA THR A 107 -12.41 -13.81 11.27
C THR A 107 -13.17 -15.08 10.92
N LYS A 108 -12.65 -15.90 10.02
CA LYS A 108 -13.25 -17.19 9.62
C LYS A 108 -12.85 -18.25 10.63
N PRO A 109 -13.74 -19.13 11.13
CA PRO A 109 -13.33 -20.27 11.95
C PRO A 109 -12.49 -21.28 11.15
N LEU A 110 -11.61 -22.03 11.82
CA LEU A 110 -10.93 -23.16 11.17
C LEU A 110 -11.94 -24.27 10.92
N SER A 111 -11.65 -25.15 9.97
CA SER A 111 -12.32 -26.43 9.88
C SER A 111 -12.20 -27.19 11.21
N ALA A 112 -13.19 -28.03 11.52
CA ALA A 112 -13.20 -28.81 12.77
C ALA A 112 -11.94 -29.69 12.93
N ARG A 113 -11.41 -30.17 11.80
CA ARG A 113 -10.18 -30.98 11.76
C ARG A 113 -8.95 -30.14 12.08
N ALA A 114 -8.77 -29.00 11.42
CA ALA A 114 -7.66 -28.08 11.70
C ALA A 114 -7.70 -27.52 13.13
N ALA A 115 -8.90 -27.22 13.66
CA ALA A 115 -9.06 -26.76 15.03
C ALA A 115 -8.66 -27.82 16.08
N ALA A 116 -8.90 -29.11 15.79
CA ALA A 116 -8.48 -30.20 16.66
C ALA A 116 -6.96 -30.43 16.62
N ALA A 117 -6.29 -30.10 15.52
CA ALA A 117 -4.85 -30.25 15.34
C ALA A 117 -4.02 -29.08 15.90
N SER A 118 -4.64 -27.94 16.20
CA SER A 118 -3.97 -26.72 16.71
C SER A 118 -3.79 -26.68 18.25
N HIS A 119 -4.06 -27.78 18.95
CA HIS A 119 -3.94 -27.94 20.41
C HIS A 119 -3.06 -29.14 20.74
#